data_AF-Q4KF83-F1
#
_entry.id   AF-Q4KF83-F1
#
_cell.length_a   1.000
_cell.length_b   1.000
_cell.length_c   1.000
_cell.angle_alpha   90.00
_cell.angle_beta   90.00
_cell.angle_gamma   90.00
#
_symmetry.space_group_name_H-M   'P 1'
#
loop_
_entity.id
_entity.type
_entity.pdbx_description
1 polymer ?
#
loop_
_entity_poly.entity_id
_entity_poly.type
_entity_poly.pdbx_seq_one_letter_code
_entity_poly.pdbx_strand_id
1 'polypeptide(L)'
;MTHIQIIALTGLILTVALLYWAGYLIGQSNGRATGIEEGKAFAEADNARALRELTTALKFVRADNQRLAELHERLQDSQTLKPAHRQTLLAIADLLRIAADTFSAFKTGKKLERDSRSLRDQALAMAALVEPAAQEKAA
;
A
#
# COMPACT_ATOMS: atom_id res chain seq x y z
N MET A 1 41.89 37.29 -72.61
CA MET A 1 42.00 36.75 -71.24
C MET A 1 43.32 36.02 -71.13
N THR A 2 44.25 36.48 -70.29
CA THR A 2 45.55 35.80 -70.12
C THR A 2 45.37 34.55 -69.26
N HIS A 3 46.11 33.48 -69.55
CA HIS A 3 46.01 32.20 -68.82
C HIS A 3 46.13 32.35 -67.29
N ILE A 4 46.91 33.34 -66.85
CA ILE A 4 47.13 33.65 -65.43
C ILE A 4 45.84 34.12 -64.73
N GLN A 5 45.02 34.95 -65.40
CA GLN A 5 43.75 35.42 -64.84
C GLN A 5 42.74 34.30 -64.67
N ILE A 6 42.72 33.34 -65.59
CA ILE A 6 41.83 32.17 -65.54
C ILE A 6 42.19 31.31 -64.32
N ILE A 7 43.48 31.02 -64.12
CA ILE A 7 43.96 30.20 -62.99
C ILE A 7 43.69 30.89 -61.64
N ALA A 8 43.90 32.21 -61.56
CA ALA A 8 43.62 32.98 -60.36
C ALA A 8 42.11 32.95 -60.01
N LEU A 9 41.24 33.08 -61.02
CA LEU A 9 39.80 33.06 -60.83
C LEU A 9 39.29 31.68 -60.37
N THR A 10 39.77 30.59 -60.97
CA THR A 10 39.40 29.23 -60.52
C THR A 10 39.92 28.92 -59.13
N GLY A 11 41.13 29.35 -58.77
CA GLY A 11 41.65 29.21 -57.41
C GLY A 11 40.80 29.93 -56.36
N LEU A 12 40.33 31.14 -56.68
CA LEU A 12 39.43 31.90 -55.80
C LEU A 12 38.07 31.21 -55.64
N ILE A 13 37.48 30.71 -56.73
CA ILE A 13 36.18 30.03 -56.68
C ILE A 13 36.29 28.73 -55.86
N LEU A 14 37.37 27.97 -56.05
CA LEU A 14 37.58 26.72 -55.32
C LEU A 14 37.78 26.95 -53.81
N THR A 15 38.53 27.99 -53.44
CA THR A 15 38.73 28.31 -52.02
C THR A 15 37.42 28.74 -51.35
N VAL A 16 36.62 29.58 -52.00
CA VAL A 16 35.29 29.97 -51.48
C VAL A 16 34.36 28.76 -51.37
N ALA A 17 34.35 27.86 -52.37
CA ALA A 17 33.54 26.64 -52.33
C ALA A 17 33.97 25.70 -51.18
N LEU A 18 35.27 25.53 -50.96
CA LEU A 18 35.80 24.71 -49.86
C LEU A 18 35.46 25.31 -48.49
N LEU A 19 35.57 26.63 -48.33
CA LEU A 19 35.17 27.34 -47.11
C LEU A 19 33.69 27.14 -46.80
N TYR A 20 32.83 27.27 -47.80
CA TYR A 20 31.39 27.06 -47.64
C TYR A 20 31.07 25.61 -47.27
N TRP A 21 31.71 24.65 -47.94
CA TRP A 21 31.53 23.23 -47.66
C TRP A 21 32.00 22.86 -46.24
N ALA A 22 33.17 23.35 -45.82
CA ALA A 22 33.70 23.11 -44.48
C ALA A 22 32.79 23.70 -43.40
N GLY A 23 32.30 24.93 -43.60
CA GLY A 23 31.35 25.56 -42.67
C GLY A 23 30.03 24.78 -42.57
N TYR A 24 29.50 24.31 -43.72
CA TYR A 24 28.28 23.50 -43.75
C TYR A 24 28.45 22.16 -43.01
N LEU A 25 29.57 21.47 -43.22
CA LEU A 25 29.83 20.18 -42.60
C LEU A 25 29.99 20.30 -41.07
N ILE A 26 30.75 21.31 -40.62
CA ILE A 26 30.96 21.59 -39.19
C ILE A 26 29.66 22.02 -38.51
N GLY A 27 28.86 22.86 -39.17
CA GLY A 27 27.55 23.27 -38.64
C GLY A 27 26.58 22.10 -38.51
N GLN A 28 26.55 21.21 -39.51
CA GLN A 28 25.68 20.03 -39.48
C GLN A 28 26.13 18.99 -38.44
N SER A 29 27.44 18.76 -38.29
CA SER A 29 27.97 17.81 -37.30
C SER A 29 27.73 18.30 -35.87
N ASN A 30 28.02 19.59 -35.61
CA ASN A 30 27.84 20.17 -34.28
C ASN A 30 26.36 20.26 -33.91
N GLY A 31 25.50 20.69 -34.85
CA GLY A 31 24.06 20.75 -34.61
C GLY A 31 23.45 19.38 -34.28
N ARG A 32 23.88 18.31 -34.95
CA ARG A 32 23.43 16.94 -34.61
C ARG A 32 23.98 16.46 -33.27
N ALA A 33 25.25 16.72 -32.97
CA ALA A 33 25.86 16.30 -31.70
C ALA A 33 25.16 16.98 -30.51
N THR A 34 25.00 18.31 -30.57
CA THR A 34 24.33 19.10 -29.53
C THR A 34 22.86 18.71 -29.40
N GLY A 35 22.13 18.53 -30.50
CA GLY A 35 20.71 18.13 -30.45
C GLY A 35 20.49 16.73 -29.88
N ILE A 36 21.40 15.78 -30.12
CA ILE A 36 21.32 14.44 -29.52
C ILE A 36 21.62 14.50 -28.02
N GLU A 37 22.59 15.30 -27.60
CA GLU A 37 23.00 15.43 -26.20
C GLU A 37 21.91 16.13 -25.37
N GLU A 38 21.37 17.25 -25.87
CA GLU A 38 20.22 17.94 -25.26
C GLU A 38 18.97 17.05 -25.21
N GLY A 39 18.68 16.33 -26.31
CA GLY A 39 17.55 15.40 -26.36
C GLY A 39 17.68 14.25 -25.35
N LYS A 40 18.90 13.71 -25.16
CA LYS A 40 19.18 12.69 -24.13
C LYS A 40 19.03 13.24 -22.72
N ALA A 41 19.57 14.43 -22.44
CA ALA A 41 19.47 15.06 -21.13
C ALA A 41 18.01 15.36 -20.76
N PHE A 42 17.19 15.80 -21.72
CA PHE A 42 15.77 16.02 -21.50
C PHE A 42 15.02 14.70 -21.24
N ALA A 43 15.26 13.68 -22.06
CA ALA A 43 14.65 12.36 -21.90
C ALA A 43 15.04 11.71 -20.56
N GLU A 44 16.29 11.83 -20.14
CA GLU A 44 16.77 11.28 -18.87
C GLU A 44 16.16 12.01 -17.66
N ALA A 45 16.04 13.34 -17.73
CA ALA A 45 15.37 14.12 -16.70
C ALA A 45 13.88 13.76 -16.57
N ASP A 46 13.19 13.57 -17.69
CA ASP A 46 11.77 13.22 -17.72
C ASP A 46 11.54 11.78 -17.23
N ASN A 47 12.38 10.84 -17.66
CA ASN A 47 12.39 9.46 -17.16
C ASN A 47 12.67 9.41 -15.64
N ALA A 48 13.63 10.20 -15.14
CA ALA A 48 13.94 10.28 -13.71
C ALA A 48 12.78 10.84 -12.88
N ARG A 49 12.01 11.80 -13.43
CA ARG A 49 10.78 12.30 -12.80
C ARG A 49 9.69 11.24 -12.77
N ALA A 50 9.40 10.61 -13.90
CA ALA A 50 8.40 9.54 -14.00
C ALA A 50 8.72 8.37 -13.04
N LEU A 51 9.99 7.95 -12.96
CA LEU A 51 10.46 6.93 -12.01
C LEU A 51 10.26 7.36 -10.55
N ARG A 52 10.53 8.62 -10.21
CA ARG A 52 10.31 9.13 -8.84
C ARG A 52 8.83 9.18 -8.48
N GLU A 53 7.98 9.60 -9.40
CA GLU A 53 6.52 9.62 -9.21
C GLU A 53 5.98 8.20 -9.00
N LEU A 54 6.36 7.26 -9.88
CA LEU A 54 5.99 5.84 -9.76
C LEU A 54 6.49 5.23 -8.46
N THR A 55 7.74 5.51 -8.07
CA THR A 55 8.31 5.02 -6.81
C THR A 55 7.56 5.57 -5.59
N THR A 56 7.12 6.83 -5.65
CA THR A 56 6.36 7.47 -4.58
C THR A 56 4.96 6.86 -4.46
N ALA A 57 4.28 6.65 -5.59
CA ALA A 57 2.99 5.98 -5.62
C ALA A 57 3.08 4.53 -5.08
N LEU A 58 4.12 3.78 -5.47
CA LEU A 58 4.37 2.43 -4.95
C LEU A 58 4.60 2.40 -3.45
N LYS A 59 5.38 3.36 -2.92
CA LYS A 59 5.62 3.48 -1.48
C LYS A 59 4.31 3.77 -0.73
N PHE A 60 3.48 4.65 -1.27
CA PHE A 60 2.18 4.98 -0.68
C PHE A 60 1.26 3.75 -0.64
N VAL A 61 1.10 3.05 -1.76
CA VAL A 61 0.28 1.82 -1.84
C VAL A 61 0.82 0.71 -0.93
N ARG A 62 2.15 0.58 -0.80
CA ARG A 62 2.75 -0.40 0.11
C ARG A 62 2.48 -0.07 1.58
N ALA A 63 2.60 1.20 1.97
CA ALA A 63 2.30 1.63 3.33
C ALA A 63 0.83 1.39 3.69
N ASP A 64 -0.08 1.65 2.74
CA ASP A 64 -1.50 1.40 2.95
C ASP A 64 -1.82 -0.10 3.09
N ASN A 65 -1.22 -0.94 2.24
CA ASN A 65 -1.35 -2.40 2.36
C ASN A 65 -0.79 -2.94 3.68
N GLN A 66 0.33 -2.40 4.19
CA GLN A 66 0.87 -2.77 5.49
C GLN A 66 -0.09 -2.41 6.63
N ARG A 67 -0.68 -1.20 6.57
CA ARG A 67 -1.67 -0.77 7.55
C ARG A 67 -2.93 -1.64 7.52
N LEU A 68 -3.39 -2.02 6.33
CA LEU A 68 -4.51 -2.95 6.15
C LEU A 68 -4.20 -4.34 6.71
N ALA A 69 -2.98 -4.84 6.49
CA ALA A 69 -2.53 -6.12 7.04
C ALA A 69 -2.48 -6.11 8.57
N GLU A 70 -1.94 -5.06 9.19
CA GLU A 70 -1.91 -4.92 10.65
C GLU A 70 -3.33 -4.82 11.24
N LEU A 71 -4.24 -4.09 10.58
CA LEU A 71 -5.63 -4.01 11.00
C LEU A 71 -6.32 -5.37 10.88
N HIS A 72 -6.04 -6.12 9.82
CA HIS A 72 -6.58 -7.46 9.63
C HIS A 72 -6.09 -8.42 10.73
N GLU A 73 -4.80 -8.41 11.05
CA GLU A 73 -4.21 -9.22 12.13
C GLU A 73 -4.85 -8.88 13.49
N ARG A 74 -4.97 -7.59 13.82
CA ARG A 74 -5.63 -7.14 15.06
C ARG A 74 -7.11 -7.55 15.13
N LEU A 75 -7.82 -7.49 14.01
CA LEU A 75 -9.22 -7.92 13.94
C LEU A 75 -9.34 -9.45 14.06
N GLN A 76 -8.39 -10.19 13.50
CA GLN A 76 -8.33 -11.64 13.61
C GLN A 76 -8.02 -12.07 15.06
N ASP A 77 -7.08 -11.42 15.73
CA ASP A 77 -6.76 -11.67 17.14
C ASP A 77 -7.91 -11.34 18.08
N SER A 78 -8.61 -10.23 17.82
CA SER A 78 -9.80 -9.88 18.60
C SER A 78 -10.98 -10.81 18.28
N GLN A 79 -11.05 -11.39 17.08
CA GLN A 79 -12.03 -12.41 16.73
C GLN A 79 -11.72 -13.78 17.36
N THR A 80 -10.45 -14.17 17.48
CA THR A 80 -10.03 -15.40 18.19
C THR A 80 -10.14 -15.29 19.71
N LEU A 81 -10.13 -14.07 20.27
CA LEU A 81 -10.46 -13.84 21.69
C LEU A 81 -11.94 -14.10 22.01
N LYS A 82 -12.86 -13.86 21.07
CA LYS A 82 -14.31 -14.06 21.28
C LYS A 82 -14.70 -15.50 21.69
N PRO A 83 -14.24 -16.58 21.02
CA PRO A 83 -14.56 -17.94 21.44
C PRO A 83 -13.97 -18.30 22.80
N ALA A 84 -12.76 -17.82 23.14
CA ALA A 84 -12.18 -18.03 24.47
C ALA A 84 -13.04 -17.37 25.57
N HIS A 85 -13.48 -16.13 25.35
CA HIS A 85 -14.36 -15.42 26.29
C HIS A 85 -15.72 -16.11 26.43
N ARG A 86 -16.29 -16.63 25.34
CA ARG A 86 -17.51 -17.45 25.38
C ARG A 86 -17.33 -18.72 26.22
N GLN A 87 -16.24 -19.44 26.03
CA GLN A 87 -15.95 -20.66 26.77
C GLN A 87 -15.81 -20.38 28.28
N THR A 88 -15.16 -19.28 28.64
CA THR A 88 -15.04 -18.83 30.04
C THR A 88 -16.40 -18.44 30.64
N LEU A 89 -17.25 -17.70 29.91
CA LEU A 89 -18.60 -17.36 30.39
C LEU A 89 -19.48 -18.61 30.59
N LEU A 90 -19.40 -19.60 29.69
CA LEU A 90 -20.12 -20.87 29.84
C LEU A 90 -19.65 -21.65 31.07
N ALA A 91 -18.34 -21.71 31.32
CA ALA A 91 -17.78 -22.36 32.51
C ALA A 91 -18.24 -21.68 33.81
N ILE A 92 -18.32 -20.34 33.83
CA ILE A 92 -18.85 -19.58 34.97
C ILE A 92 -20.34 -19.87 35.17
N ALA A 93 -21.13 -19.95 34.10
CA ALA A 93 -22.55 -20.29 34.17
C ALA A 93 -22.77 -21.71 34.73
N ASP A 94 -21.92 -22.68 34.40
CA ASP A 94 -21.97 -24.03 34.95
C ASP A 94 -21.55 -24.09 36.43
N LEU A 95 -20.52 -23.35 36.83
CA LEU A 95 -20.15 -23.22 38.25
C LEU A 95 -21.28 -22.60 39.08
N LEU A 96 -21.95 -21.57 38.54
CA LEU A 96 -23.11 -20.93 39.17
C LEU A 96 -24.32 -21.88 39.26
N ARG A 97 -24.51 -22.76 38.27
CA ARG A 97 -25.53 -23.83 38.32
C ARG A 97 -25.25 -24.81 39.47
N ILE A 98 -24.01 -25.29 39.58
CA ILE A 98 -23.61 -26.21 40.66
C ILE A 98 -23.74 -25.55 42.03
N ALA A 99 -23.37 -24.26 42.15
CA ALA A 99 -23.56 -23.49 43.37
C ALA A 99 -25.05 -23.32 43.72
N ALA A 100 -25.91 -22.98 42.75
CA ALA A 100 -27.34 -22.88 42.98
C ALA A 100 -27.96 -24.21 43.41
N ASP A 101 -27.57 -25.32 42.78
CA ASP A 101 -28.06 -26.66 43.09
C ASP A 101 -27.62 -27.10 44.50
N THR A 102 -26.38 -26.79 44.91
CA THR A 102 -25.90 -27.06 46.26
C THR A 102 -26.59 -26.19 47.32
N PHE A 103 -26.79 -24.88 47.10
CA PHE A 103 -27.54 -24.03 48.03
C PHE A 103 -29.02 -24.44 48.16
N SER A 104 -29.62 -24.96 47.08
CA SER A 104 -30.98 -25.51 47.12
C SER A 104 -31.05 -26.78 47.99
N ALA A 105 -30.01 -27.64 47.92
CA ALA A 105 -29.92 -28.87 48.72
C ALA A 105 -29.73 -28.57 50.22
N PHE A 106 -29.03 -27.48 50.57
CA PHE A 106 -28.82 -27.08 51.97
C PHE A 106 -30.01 -26.34 52.61
N LYS A 107 -31.10 -26.05 51.86
CA LYS A 107 -32.35 -25.42 52.35
C LYS A 107 -32.21 -24.10 53.13
N THR A 108 -31.01 -23.50 53.18
CA THR A 108 -30.65 -22.39 54.10
C THR A 108 -30.53 -21.04 53.42
N GLY A 109 -30.69 -20.96 52.08
CA GLY A 109 -30.39 -19.73 51.34
C GLY A 109 -31.31 -19.47 50.14
N LYS A 110 -32.63 -19.36 50.34
CA LYS A 110 -33.59 -18.99 49.27
C LYS A 110 -33.21 -17.70 48.51
N LYS A 111 -32.49 -16.78 49.16
CA LYS A 111 -31.94 -15.57 48.52
C LYS A 111 -30.74 -15.89 47.63
N LEU A 112 -29.78 -16.68 48.14
CA LEU A 112 -28.57 -17.08 47.41
C LEU A 112 -28.90 -17.94 46.19
N GLU A 113 -29.86 -18.86 46.28
CA GLU A 113 -30.33 -19.65 45.14
C GLU A 113 -30.90 -18.76 44.02
N ARG A 114 -31.68 -17.73 44.38
CA ARG A 114 -32.25 -16.78 43.42
C ARG A 114 -31.17 -15.90 42.79
N ASP A 115 -30.22 -15.44 43.59
CA ASP A 115 -29.12 -14.59 43.11
C ASP A 115 -28.18 -15.38 42.19
N SER A 116 -27.83 -16.63 42.53
CA SER A 116 -27.02 -17.49 41.67
C SER A 116 -27.70 -17.84 40.35
N ARG A 117 -29.03 -18.03 40.34
CA ARG A 117 -29.80 -18.21 39.09
C ARG A 117 -29.84 -16.94 38.26
N SER A 118 -30.07 -15.78 38.88
CA SER A 118 -30.03 -14.48 38.20
C SER A 118 -28.67 -14.21 37.55
N LEU A 119 -27.58 -14.48 38.28
CA LEU A 119 -26.21 -14.37 37.77
C LEU A 119 -25.91 -15.36 36.63
N ARG A 120 -26.46 -16.57 36.70
CA ARG A 120 -26.37 -17.55 35.60
C ARG A 120 -27.11 -17.06 34.36
N ASP A 121 -28.33 -16.57 34.51
CA ASP A 121 -29.11 -16.04 33.39
C ASP A 121 -28.44 -14.81 32.78
N GLN A 122 -27.82 -13.97 33.60
CA GLN A 122 -27.02 -12.83 33.13
C GLN A 122 -25.75 -13.29 32.39
N ALA A 123 -25.05 -14.31 32.88
CA ALA A 123 -23.89 -14.90 32.20
C ALA A 123 -24.28 -15.57 30.87
N LEU A 124 -25.43 -16.24 30.82
CA LEU A 124 -25.98 -16.81 29.58
C LEU A 124 -26.41 -15.72 28.58
N ALA A 125 -27.03 -14.64 29.06
CA ALA A 125 -27.38 -13.49 28.23
C ALA A 125 -26.13 -12.79 27.66
N MET A 126 -25.07 -12.62 28.47
CA MET A 126 -23.79 -12.09 28.00
C MET A 126 -23.12 -13.05 27.00
N ALA A 127 -23.19 -14.37 27.21
CA ALA A 127 -22.67 -15.35 26.26
C ALA A 127 -23.43 -15.32 24.92
N ALA A 128 -24.75 -15.08 24.94
CA ALA A 128 -25.58 -14.91 23.74
C ALA A 128 -25.28 -13.60 23.00
N LEU A 129 -24.86 -12.53 23.69
CA LEU A 129 -24.41 -11.28 23.05
C LEU A 129 -23.00 -11.39 22.44
N VAL A 130 -22.18 -12.32 22.94
CA VAL A 130 -20.85 -12.65 22.40
C VAL A 130 -20.95 -13.67 21.26
N GLU A 131 -22.10 -14.35 21.12
CA GLU A 131 -22.44 -15.12 19.94
C GLU A 131 -22.35 -14.18 18.74
N PRO A 132 -21.49 -14.50 17.76
CA PRO A 132 -21.08 -13.54 16.76
C PRO A 132 -22.30 -13.04 16.00
N ALA A 133 -22.23 -11.79 15.57
CA ALA A 133 -22.82 -11.28 14.33
C ALA A 133 -22.35 -12.10 13.09
N ALA A 134 -22.25 -13.43 13.20
CA ALA A 134 -22.05 -14.37 12.11
C ALA A 134 -23.26 -14.41 11.17
N GLN A 135 -24.39 -13.84 11.60
CA GLN A 135 -25.55 -13.67 10.73
C GLN A 135 -25.39 -12.51 9.73
N GLU A 136 -24.48 -11.55 9.96
CA GLU A 136 -24.17 -10.51 8.95
C GLU A 136 -23.18 -10.97 7.87
N LYS A 137 -22.52 -12.14 8.03
CA LYS A 137 -21.72 -12.76 6.96
C LYS A 137 -22.52 -13.77 6.11
N ALA A 138 -23.81 -13.93 6.38
CA ALA A 138 -24.71 -14.83 5.65
C ALA A 138 -25.79 -14.09 4.83
N ALA A 139 -25.65 -12.77 4.65
CA ALA A 139 -26.50 -11.95 3.77
C ALA A 139 -25.66 -11.30 2.66
#